data_AF-A0A3R6RRM0-F1
#
_entry.id   AF-A0A3R6RRM0-F1
#
_cell.length_a   1.000
_cell.length_b   1.000
_cell.length_c   1.000
_cell.angle_alpha   90.00
_cell.angle_beta   90.00
_cell.angle_gamma   90.00
#
_symmetry.space_group_name_H-M   'P 1'
#
loop_
_entity.id
_entity.type
_entity.pdbx_description
1 polymer ?
#
loop_
_entity_poly.entity_id
_entity_poly.type
_entity_poly.pdbx_seq_one_letter_code
_entity_poly.pdbx_strand_id
1 'polypeptide(L)'
;MAKIDLSKYGITGTTEIVYNPSYEMLFEEETKPKLEGYEKGQVSELGAVNVMTGIYTGRSPKDKFIVMDENSKDTVWWTSDEYKNDNHVASKETWNAVKDIALNELSNKRLFVVDAFCGANKDTRMAIRFIVEVAWQAHFVKNMFIVPTDEELANFEPDFVVYNASKAKVENYKELGLNSETAVVFNITSREQVIINTWYGGEMKKGMFSMMNYYLPLKGIAAMHCSANTDLNGENTAIFFGLSGTGKTTLSTDPKRLLIGDDEHGWDDNGVFNFEGGCYAKVINLDKESEPDIYNAIRRDALLENVTLDENGKIDFADKSVTENTRVSYPIDHIQNIVRPVSSAPAAKNVIFLSADAFGVLPPVSILTPEQTQYYFLSGFTAKLAGTERGITEPTPTFSACFGQAFLELHPTKYAEELVKRMEKSGAKAYLVNTGWNGTGKRISIKDTRGIIDAILNGDIQKAPTKKIPYFNFEVPTELPGVDPAILDTRDTYANEAEWEEKAKDLASRFIKNFAKYEGNEAGKALVKAGPQL
;
A
#
# COMPACT_ATOMS: atom_id res chain seq x y z
N MET A 1 12.84 4.67 32.23
CA MET A 1 13.13 4.61 30.77
C MET A 1 14.59 4.97 30.54
N ALA A 2 15.28 4.25 29.67
CA ALA A 2 16.61 4.64 29.24
C ALA A 2 16.55 6.03 28.58
N LYS A 3 17.52 6.90 28.86
CA LYS A 3 17.59 8.21 28.21
C LYS A 3 17.93 7.98 26.73
N ILE A 4 17.04 8.38 25.83
CA ILE A 4 17.31 8.31 24.38
C ILE A 4 18.47 9.24 24.06
N ASP A 5 19.55 8.68 23.51
CA ASP A 5 20.71 9.41 23.02
C ASP A 5 20.73 9.39 21.49
N LEU A 6 20.52 10.55 20.89
CA LEU A 6 20.50 10.73 19.44
C LEU A 6 21.90 11.05 18.87
N SER A 7 22.89 11.32 19.73
CA SER A 7 24.26 11.62 19.28
C SER A 7 24.92 10.45 18.56
N LYS A 8 24.53 9.21 18.89
CA LYS A 8 24.95 8.00 18.18
C LYS A 8 24.52 7.98 16.70
N TYR A 9 23.52 8.77 16.33
CA TYR A 9 23.06 8.95 14.96
C TYR A 9 23.68 10.18 14.28
N GLY A 10 24.46 10.98 15.00
CA GLY A 10 25.03 12.25 14.53
C GLY A 10 24.15 13.48 14.78
N ILE A 11 23.00 13.34 15.43
CA ILE A 11 22.14 14.47 15.82
C ILE A 11 22.69 15.07 17.12
N THR A 12 22.99 16.37 17.11
CA THR A 12 23.59 17.06 18.26
C THR A 12 22.79 18.28 18.68
N GLY A 13 23.01 18.75 19.92
CA GLY A 13 22.36 19.96 20.43
C GLY A 13 20.84 19.86 20.63
N THR A 14 20.25 18.66 20.57
CA THR A 14 18.81 18.45 20.78
C THR A 14 18.35 19.11 22.08
N THR A 15 17.39 20.04 21.99
CA THR A 15 16.95 20.86 23.12
C THR A 15 15.99 20.10 24.03
N GLU A 16 15.16 19.24 23.44
CA GLU A 16 14.21 18.37 24.12
C GLU A 16 13.90 17.16 23.23
N ILE A 17 13.76 15.98 23.83
CA ILE A 17 13.31 14.76 23.15
C ILE A 17 11.93 14.39 23.72
N VAL A 18 10.92 14.44 22.86
CA VAL A 18 9.58 13.94 23.13
C VAL A 18 9.52 12.49 22.67
N TYR A 19 9.73 11.56 23.60
CA TYR A 19 9.78 10.14 23.30
C TYR A 19 8.42 9.46 23.43
N ASN A 20 8.01 8.71 22.39
CA ASN A 20 6.75 7.99 22.28
C ASN A 20 5.54 8.78 22.82
N PRO A 21 5.28 10.00 22.30
CA PRO A 21 4.22 10.88 22.82
C PRO A 21 2.86 10.18 22.87
N SER A 22 2.05 10.51 23.87
CA SER A 22 0.66 10.08 23.93
C SER A 22 -0.17 10.81 22.87
N TYR A 23 -1.33 10.26 22.53
CA TYR A 23 -2.27 10.92 21.64
C TYR A 23 -2.73 12.28 22.16
N GLU A 24 -2.92 12.40 23.48
CA GLU A 24 -3.26 13.69 24.09
C GLU A 24 -2.19 14.75 23.87
N MET A 25 -0.92 14.38 24.12
CA MET A 25 0.21 15.28 23.88
C MET A 25 0.31 15.64 22.39
N LEU A 26 0.15 14.68 21.49
CA LEU A 26 0.18 14.95 20.04
C LEU A 26 -0.88 15.96 19.63
N PHE A 27 -2.11 15.81 20.11
CA PHE A 27 -3.16 16.78 19.82
C PHE A 27 -2.85 18.16 20.39
N GLU A 28 -2.39 18.25 21.64
CA GLU A 28 -1.98 19.52 22.24
C GLU A 28 -0.87 20.18 21.43
N GLU A 29 0.08 19.40 20.90
CA GLU A 29 1.17 19.89 20.05
C GLU A 29 0.68 20.38 18.69
N GLU A 30 -0.19 19.61 18.03
CA GLU A 30 -0.73 19.88 16.68
C GLU A 30 -1.69 21.08 16.63
N THR A 31 -2.31 21.42 17.75
CA THR A 31 -3.29 22.51 17.86
C THR A 31 -2.69 23.80 18.44
N LYS A 32 -1.37 23.88 18.63
CA LYS A 32 -0.72 25.09 19.14
C LYS A 32 -0.92 26.26 18.17
N PRO A 33 -1.33 27.44 18.67
CA PRO A 33 -1.61 28.61 17.82
C PRO A 33 -0.36 29.21 17.15
N LYS A 34 0.83 28.83 17.61
CA LYS A 34 2.12 29.30 17.07
C LYS A 34 2.64 28.51 15.87
N LEU A 35 1.96 27.42 15.48
CA LEU A 35 2.38 26.59 14.35
C LEU A 35 2.09 27.33 13.04
N GLU A 36 3.04 27.24 12.11
CA GLU A 36 3.00 27.92 10.82
C GLU A 36 3.23 26.92 9.67
N GLY A 37 2.89 27.34 8.44
CA GLY A 37 3.07 26.53 7.24
C GLY A 37 2.39 25.16 7.35
N TYR A 38 3.13 24.10 6.99
CA TYR A 38 2.65 22.72 6.95
C TYR A 38 2.72 22.00 8.31
N GLU A 39 3.14 22.68 9.38
CA GLU A 39 3.06 22.13 10.74
C GLU A 39 1.68 22.29 11.34
N LYS A 40 0.93 23.32 10.89
CA LYS A 40 -0.34 23.74 11.47
C LYS A 40 -1.42 22.67 11.26
N GLY A 41 -1.98 22.19 12.36
CA GLY A 41 -3.22 21.41 12.38
C GLY A 41 -4.47 22.29 12.51
N GLN A 42 -5.58 21.81 11.96
CA GLN A 42 -6.92 22.37 12.19
C GLN A 42 -7.85 21.26 12.67
N VAL A 43 -8.58 21.49 13.76
CA VAL A 43 -9.54 20.53 14.30
C VAL A 43 -10.81 20.55 13.44
N SER A 44 -11.27 19.37 13.01
CA SER A 44 -12.51 19.22 12.27
C SER A 44 -13.74 19.09 13.17
N GLU A 45 -14.94 19.16 12.58
CA GLU A 45 -16.22 18.94 13.27
C GLU A 45 -16.34 17.53 13.89
N LEU A 46 -15.53 16.57 13.42
CA LEU A 46 -15.44 15.20 13.96
C LEU A 46 -14.38 15.06 15.08
N GLY A 47 -13.66 16.14 15.42
CA GLY A 47 -12.63 16.15 16.45
C GLY A 47 -11.27 15.57 16.02
N ALA A 48 -11.15 15.12 14.76
CA ALA A 48 -9.88 14.73 14.15
C ALA A 48 -9.10 15.99 13.73
N VAL A 49 -7.77 15.95 13.80
CA VAL A 49 -6.92 17.01 13.28
C VAL A 49 -6.73 16.81 11.77
N ASN A 50 -6.81 17.89 11.00
CA ASN A 50 -6.44 17.93 9.59
C ASN A 50 -5.16 18.72 9.39
N VAL A 51 -4.28 18.23 8.52
CA VAL A 51 -3.04 18.90 8.11
C VAL A 51 -2.97 19.03 6.59
N MET A 52 -2.25 20.04 6.13
CA MET A 52 -1.98 20.25 4.70
C MET A 52 -0.51 19.95 4.41
N THR A 53 -0.24 19.16 3.36
CA THR A 53 1.13 18.75 2.97
C THR A 53 1.65 19.51 1.74
N GLY A 54 0.99 20.62 1.41
CA GLY A 54 1.38 21.51 0.31
C GLY A 54 1.27 20.84 -1.05
N ILE A 55 2.33 20.92 -1.84
CA ILE A 55 2.38 20.30 -3.18
C ILE A 55 2.61 18.78 -3.14
N TYR A 56 2.97 18.24 -1.97
CA TYR A 56 3.29 16.82 -1.78
C TYR A 56 2.05 16.08 -1.28
N THR A 57 1.04 16.00 -2.15
CA THR A 57 -0.25 15.34 -1.88
C THR A 57 -0.27 13.85 -2.22
N GLY A 58 0.91 13.27 -2.45
CA GLY A 58 1.12 11.90 -2.88
C GLY A 58 2.61 11.55 -2.93
N ARG A 59 2.91 10.29 -3.27
CA ARG A 59 4.29 9.79 -3.34
C ARG A 59 5.12 10.51 -4.41
N SER A 60 6.42 10.56 -4.20
CA SER A 60 7.42 11.07 -5.15
C SER A 60 8.34 9.96 -5.67
N PRO A 61 7.84 9.02 -6.51
CA PRO A 61 8.62 7.84 -6.95
C PRO A 61 9.91 8.20 -7.71
N LYS A 62 9.92 9.33 -8.43
CA LYS A 62 11.12 9.84 -9.13
C LYS A 62 12.21 10.34 -8.18
N ASP A 63 11.86 10.60 -6.92
CA ASP A 63 12.76 11.08 -5.87
C ASP A 63 13.13 9.96 -4.87
N LYS A 64 12.76 8.71 -5.15
CA LYS A 64 13.15 7.50 -4.40
C LYS A 64 14.51 7.01 -4.87
N PHE A 65 15.46 6.83 -3.95
CA PHE A 65 16.81 6.30 -4.26
C PHE A 65 17.26 5.26 -3.24
N ILE A 66 18.09 4.32 -3.66
CA ILE A 66 18.67 3.27 -2.82
C ILE A 66 20.18 3.29 -3.02
N VAL A 67 20.92 3.24 -1.92
CA VAL A 67 22.39 3.21 -1.97
C VAL A 67 22.84 1.93 -2.63
N MET A 68 23.62 2.06 -3.71
CA MET A 68 24.28 0.92 -4.35
C MET A 68 25.63 0.67 -3.67
N ASP A 69 25.73 -0.42 -2.93
CA ASP A 69 26.95 -0.89 -2.28
C ASP A 69 27.10 -2.41 -2.41
N GLU A 70 28.09 -2.99 -1.75
CA GLU A 70 28.33 -4.44 -1.81
C GLU A 70 27.14 -5.31 -1.34
N ASN A 71 26.22 -4.79 -0.52
CA ASN A 71 25.09 -5.54 0.02
C ASN A 71 23.83 -5.40 -0.85
N SER A 72 23.67 -4.28 -1.57
CA SER A 72 22.49 -4.04 -2.41
C SER A 72 22.71 -4.32 -3.91
N LYS A 73 23.96 -4.22 -4.42
CA LYS A 73 24.26 -4.26 -5.86
C LYS A 73 23.70 -5.48 -6.60
N ASP A 74 23.76 -6.66 -6.00
CA ASP A 74 23.39 -7.94 -6.64
C ASP A 74 22.02 -8.46 -6.17
N THR A 75 21.36 -7.74 -5.25
CA THR A 75 20.11 -8.19 -4.61
C THR A 75 18.93 -7.29 -4.94
N VAL A 76 19.14 -5.98 -5.02
CA VAL A 76 18.09 -5.02 -5.38
C VAL A 76 17.74 -5.13 -6.86
N TRP A 77 16.46 -5.05 -7.19
CA TRP A 77 15.98 -4.95 -8.56
C TRP A 77 16.14 -3.53 -9.08
N TRP A 78 17.35 -3.21 -9.53
CA TRP A 78 17.69 -1.91 -10.08
C TRP A 78 16.88 -1.60 -11.34
N THR A 79 16.52 -0.33 -11.49
CA THR A 79 15.88 0.19 -12.71
C THR A 79 16.82 0.06 -13.91
N SER A 80 16.31 -0.33 -15.08
CA SER A 80 17.07 -0.41 -16.33
C SER A 80 16.30 0.19 -17.51
N ASP A 81 16.93 0.31 -18.67
CA ASP A 81 16.23 0.77 -19.89
C ASP A 81 15.18 -0.23 -20.38
N GLU A 82 15.47 -1.52 -20.21
CA GLU A 82 14.54 -2.61 -20.54
C GLU A 82 13.39 -2.67 -19.53
N TYR A 83 13.69 -2.47 -18.23
CA TYR A 83 12.77 -2.68 -17.13
C TYR A 83 12.76 -1.49 -16.17
N LYS A 84 11.90 -0.52 -16.45
CA LYS A 84 11.73 0.67 -15.60
C LYS A 84 11.00 0.31 -14.29
N ASN A 85 11.64 0.66 -13.17
CA ASN A 85 11.06 0.71 -11.83
C ASN A 85 11.60 1.95 -11.08
N ASP A 86 11.19 2.12 -9.83
CA ASP A 86 11.48 3.31 -9.01
C ASP A 86 12.75 3.15 -8.13
N ASN A 87 13.51 2.07 -8.29
CA ASN A 87 14.73 1.79 -7.51
C ASN A 87 15.93 2.48 -8.15
N HIS A 88 15.97 3.81 -8.04
CA HIS A 88 17.06 4.62 -8.57
C HIS A 88 18.32 4.49 -7.71
N VAL A 89 19.49 4.61 -8.33
CA VAL A 89 20.78 4.45 -7.67
C VAL A 89 21.19 5.74 -6.94
N ALA A 90 21.54 5.63 -5.67
CA ALA A 90 22.33 6.63 -4.96
C ALA A 90 23.76 6.10 -4.75
N SER A 91 24.76 6.98 -4.89
CA SER A 91 26.14 6.66 -4.50
C SER A 91 26.33 6.80 -2.99
N LYS A 92 27.46 6.31 -2.47
CA LYS A 92 27.84 6.50 -1.05
C LYS A 92 28.04 7.99 -0.73
N GLU A 93 28.54 8.77 -1.67
CA GLU A 93 28.71 10.22 -1.57
C GLU A 93 27.35 10.95 -1.50
N THR A 94 26.42 10.59 -2.38
CA THR A 94 25.03 11.11 -2.36
C THR A 94 24.36 10.80 -1.03
N TRP A 95 24.50 9.56 -0.53
CA TRP A 95 23.98 9.17 0.78
C TRP A 95 24.53 10.02 1.91
N ASN A 96 25.85 10.18 1.99
CA ASN A 96 26.48 10.97 3.04
C ASN A 96 26.00 12.42 3.00
N ALA A 97 25.94 13.05 1.82
CA ALA A 97 25.46 14.41 1.67
C ALA A 97 23.99 14.57 2.11
N VAL A 98 23.11 13.68 1.66
CA VAL A 98 21.69 13.69 2.04
C VAL A 98 21.50 13.44 3.53
N LYS A 99 22.26 12.49 4.11
CA LYS A 99 22.22 12.22 5.56
C LYS A 99 22.71 13.44 6.35
N ASP A 100 23.81 14.06 5.95
CA ASP A 100 24.34 15.25 6.61
C ASP A 100 23.33 16.41 6.59
N ILE A 101 22.62 16.62 5.47
CA ILE A 101 21.54 17.62 5.38
C ILE A 101 20.45 17.32 6.42
N ALA A 102 19.99 16.07 6.52
CA ALA A 102 18.96 15.70 7.49
C ALA A 102 19.45 15.83 8.95
N LEU A 103 20.69 15.43 9.24
CA LEU A 103 21.28 15.57 10.58
C LEU A 103 21.44 17.03 10.99
N ASN A 104 21.85 17.89 10.06
CA ASN A 104 21.93 19.34 10.29
C ASN A 104 20.56 19.95 10.53
N GLU A 105 19.55 19.57 9.75
CA GLU A 105 18.17 20.03 9.93
C GLU A 105 17.60 19.62 11.28
N LEU A 106 17.86 18.39 11.73
CA LEU A 106 17.30 17.85 12.98
C LEU A 106 18.10 18.24 14.23
N SER A 107 19.33 18.73 14.09
CA SER A 107 20.16 19.17 15.21
C SER A 107 19.70 20.52 15.79
N ASN A 108 20.05 20.78 17.05
CA ASN A 108 19.70 22.03 17.77
C ASN A 108 18.20 22.32 17.90
N LYS A 109 17.35 21.30 17.76
CA LYS A 109 15.89 21.41 17.81
C LYS A 109 15.28 20.54 18.90
N ARG A 110 14.00 20.79 19.16
CA ARG A 110 13.12 19.86 19.86
C ARG A 110 12.68 18.79 18.86
N LEU A 111 12.78 17.52 19.24
CA LEU A 111 12.47 16.40 18.37
C LEU A 111 11.44 15.47 18.99
N PHE A 112 10.61 14.88 18.14
CA PHE A 112 9.76 13.75 18.49
C PHE A 112 10.46 12.47 18.03
N VAL A 113 10.53 11.49 18.93
CA VAL A 113 11.09 10.17 18.65
C VAL A 113 10.02 9.13 18.91
N VAL A 114 9.70 8.34 17.88
CA VAL A 114 8.69 7.26 17.97
C VAL A 114 9.36 5.94 17.66
N ASP A 115 9.43 5.07 18.67
CA ASP A 115 9.79 3.67 18.52
C ASP A 115 8.52 2.84 18.28
N ALA A 116 8.51 2.10 17.18
CA ALA A 116 7.38 1.26 16.76
C ALA A 116 7.84 -0.01 16.06
N PHE A 117 6.92 -0.95 15.83
CA PHE A 117 7.18 -2.16 15.06
C PHE A 117 6.51 -2.12 13.68
N CYS A 118 7.18 -2.68 12.68
CA CYS A 118 6.59 -3.06 11.40
C CYS A 118 6.57 -4.59 11.28
N GLY A 119 5.37 -5.17 11.24
CA GLY A 119 5.14 -6.61 11.35
C GLY A 119 4.55 -7.01 12.70
N ALA A 120 3.42 -7.70 12.68
CA ALA A 120 2.75 -8.16 13.90
C ALA A 120 3.42 -9.37 14.56
N ASN A 121 4.16 -10.19 13.79
CA ASN A 121 4.84 -11.38 14.30
C ASN A 121 6.22 -11.04 14.89
N LYS A 122 6.46 -11.43 16.15
CA LYS A 122 7.66 -11.03 16.92
C LYS A 122 8.99 -11.49 16.32
N ASP A 123 9.00 -12.63 15.64
CA ASP A 123 10.17 -13.26 15.03
C ASP A 123 10.59 -12.62 13.69
N THR A 124 9.67 -11.91 13.04
CA THR A 124 9.91 -11.32 11.70
C THR A 124 9.72 -9.81 11.66
N ARG A 125 9.19 -9.20 12.72
CA ARG A 125 8.98 -7.75 12.79
C ARG A 125 10.30 -6.99 12.80
N MET A 126 10.24 -5.78 12.29
CA MET A 126 11.32 -4.80 12.32
C MET A 126 11.04 -3.77 13.41
N ALA A 127 12.00 -3.57 14.31
CA ALA A 127 11.97 -2.46 15.26
C ALA A 127 12.43 -1.17 14.57
N ILE A 128 11.57 -0.15 14.50
CA ILE A 128 11.83 1.09 13.79
C ILE A 128 11.87 2.26 14.77
N ARG A 129 12.87 3.13 14.61
CA ARG A 129 12.92 4.43 15.27
C ARG A 129 12.70 5.55 14.26
N PHE A 130 11.62 6.31 14.43
CA PHE A 130 11.36 7.54 13.68
C PHE A 130 11.88 8.74 14.46
N ILE A 131 12.57 9.64 13.78
CA ILE A 131 13.07 10.90 14.33
C ILE A 131 12.55 12.03 13.44
N VAL A 132 11.69 12.87 14.02
CA VAL A 132 10.97 13.93 13.31
C VAL A 132 10.94 15.21 14.15
N GLU A 133 10.82 16.37 13.50
CA GLU A 133 10.68 17.66 14.20
C GLU A 133 9.24 18.19 14.26
N VAL A 134 8.29 17.54 13.58
CA VAL A 134 6.89 17.98 13.48
C VAL A 134 5.97 16.99 14.18
N ALA A 135 5.07 17.51 15.04
CA ALA A 135 4.19 16.68 15.88
C ALA A 135 3.28 15.75 15.08
N TRP A 136 2.61 16.28 14.04
CA TRP A 136 1.70 15.47 13.23
C TRP A 136 2.41 14.33 12.51
N GLN A 137 3.70 14.47 12.17
CA GLN A 137 4.48 13.39 11.57
C GLN A 137 4.71 12.25 12.57
N ALA A 138 4.95 12.58 13.84
CA ALA A 138 5.04 11.61 14.93
C ALA A 138 3.67 10.92 15.18
N HIS A 139 2.58 11.68 15.10
CA HIS A 139 1.22 11.13 15.16
C HIS A 139 0.94 10.17 14.00
N PHE A 140 1.29 10.54 12.77
CA PHE A 140 1.13 9.67 11.61
C PHE A 140 1.81 8.32 11.83
N VAL A 141 3.09 8.29 12.25
CA VAL A 141 3.78 7.01 12.48
C VAL A 141 3.25 6.26 13.71
N LYS A 142 2.75 6.97 14.73
CA LYS A 142 2.04 6.35 15.87
C LYS A 142 0.76 5.65 15.44
N ASN A 143 0.03 6.22 14.47
CA ASN A 143 -1.14 5.59 13.87
C ASN A 143 -0.77 4.39 13.00
N MET A 144 0.22 4.56 12.12
CA MET A 144 0.49 3.59 11.07
C MET A 144 1.28 2.36 11.52
N PHE A 145 2.12 2.47 12.55
CA PHE A 145 2.98 1.37 13.00
C PHE A 145 2.49 0.78 14.33
N ILE A 146 2.90 -0.46 14.61
CA ILE A 146 2.46 -1.19 15.79
C ILE A 146 3.12 -0.60 17.03
N VAL A 147 2.31 -0.11 17.96
CA VAL A 147 2.77 0.51 19.20
C VAL A 147 3.35 -0.56 20.13
N PRO A 148 4.63 -0.46 20.54
CA PRO A 148 5.23 -1.38 21.48
C PRO A 148 4.61 -1.22 22.88
N THR A 149 4.58 -2.31 23.63
CA THR A 149 4.24 -2.27 25.07
C THR A 149 5.36 -1.60 25.88
N ASP A 150 5.05 -1.13 27.10
CA ASP A 150 6.05 -0.52 27.99
C ASP A 150 7.25 -1.45 28.27
N GLU A 151 7.02 -2.76 28.35
CA GLU A 151 8.07 -3.78 28.52
C GLU A 151 8.97 -3.89 27.27
N GLU A 152 8.36 -3.85 26.08
CA GLU A 152 9.11 -3.84 24.82
C GLU A 152 9.90 -2.54 24.64
N LEU A 153 9.35 -1.39 25.05
CA LEU A 153 10.05 -0.11 25.04
C LEU A 153 11.26 -0.09 25.99
N ALA A 154 11.18 -0.77 27.13
CA ALA A 154 12.28 -0.83 28.09
C ALA A 154 13.55 -1.47 27.50
N ASN A 155 13.40 -2.36 26.51
CA ASN A 155 14.48 -3.09 25.86
C ASN A 155 14.54 -2.82 24.33
N PHE A 156 13.99 -1.69 23.87
CA PHE A 156 13.86 -1.42 22.44
C PHE A 156 15.21 -1.07 21.80
N GLU A 157 15.60 -1.89 20.83
CA GLU A 157 16.75 -1.65 19.97
C GLU A 157 16.27 -1.56 18.52
N PRO A 158 16.43 -0.41 17.85
CA PRO A 158 15.93 -0.25 16.48
C PRO A 158 16.78 -1.07 15.49
N ASP A 159 16.12 -1.90 14.70
CA ASP A 159 16.66 -2.52 13.50
C ASP A 159 16.85 -1.50 12.37
N PHE A 160 16.00 -0.47 12.33
CA PHE A 160 15.95 0.52 11.26
C PHE A 160 15.66 1.92 11.80
N VAL A 161 16.28 2.95 11.22
CA VAL A 161 16.10 4.34 11.65
C VAL A 161 15.62 5.23 10.50
N VAL A 162 14.58 6.02 10.75
CA VAL A 162 13.99 6.93 9.76
C VAL A 162 14.17 8.37 10.23
N TYR A 163 14.86 9.17 9.41
CA TYR A 163 15.05 10.60 9.62
C TYR A 163 14.09 11.36 8.71
N ASN A 164 13.10 12.05 9.28
CA ASN A 164 12.22 12.92 8.51
C ASN A 164 12.63 14.38 8.68
N ALA A 165 13.32 14.90 7.67
CA ALA A 165 13.77 16.28 7.57
C ALA A 165 12.99 17.01 6.45
N SER A 166 11.66 16.95 6.50
CA SER A 166 10.77 17.51 5.46
C SER A 166 10.93 19.02 5.22
N LYS A 167 11.53 19.75 6.17
CA LYS A 167 11.85 21.17 6.03
C LYS A 167 13.12 21.46 5.23
N ALA A 168 14.04 20.51 5.19
CA ALA A 168 15.29 20.65 4.45
C ALA A 168 15.07 20.48 2.95
N LYS A 169 16.07 20.91 2.17
CA LYS A 169 16.12 20.79 0.72
C LYS A 169 17.50 20.36 0.28
N VAL A 170 17.58 19.58 -0.80
CA VAL A 170 18.85 19.25 -1.43
C VAL A 170 19.15 20.25 -2.54
N GLU A 171 19.74 21.40 -2.20
CA GLU A 171 19.97 22.49 -3.16
C GLU A 171 20.90 22.08 -4.32
N ASN A 172 21.91 21.24 -4.04
CA ASN A 172 22.87 20.73 -5.03
C ASN A 172 22.44 19.37 -5.64
N TYR A 173 21.14 19.07 -5.68
CA TYR A 173 20.62 17.77 -6.12
C TYR A 173 21.18 17.27 -7.46
N LYS A 174 21.40 18.19 -8.43
CA LYS A 174 21.96 17.84 -9.75
C LYS A 174 23.37 17.28 -9.66
N GLU A 175 24.20 17.83 -8.78
CA GLU A 175 25.59 17.39 -8.56
C GLU A 175 25.63 16.03 -7.87
N LEU A 176 24.62 15.75 -7.03
CA LEU A 176 24.45 14.48 -6.33
C LEU A 176 23.73 13.39 -7.14
N GLY A 177 23.41 13.66 -8.42
CA GLY A 177 22.72 12.71 -9.30
C GLY A 177 21.25 12.46 -8.94
N LEU A 178 20.62 13.36 -8.18
CA LEU A 178 19.23 13.26 -7.76
C LEU A 178 18.30 13.93 -8.78
N ASN A 179 17.00 13.60 -8.70
CA ASN A 179 15.98 14.10 -9.63
C ASN A 179 15.53 15.54 -9.31
N SER A 180 15.40 15.89 -8.02
CA SER A 180 14.96 17.21 -7.57
C SER A 180 15.54 17.58 -6.20
N GLU A 181 15.18 18.75 -5.67
CA GLU A 181 15.46 19.14 -4.28
C GLU A 181 14.79 18.24 -3.22
N THR A 182 13.92 17.32 -3.66
CA THR A 182 13.28 16.28 -2.84
C THR A 182 14.09 14.99 -2.94
N ALA A 183 14.26 14.29 -1.82
CA ALA A 183 14.95 13.00 -1.81
C ALA A 183 14.35 12.08 -0.73
N VAL A 184 14.09 10.84 -1.11
CA VAL A 184 13.74 9.73 -0.21
C VAL A 184 14.77 8.63 -0.43
N VAL A 185 15.79 8.58 0.43
CA VAL A 185 16.97 7.73 0.21
C VAL A 185 17.05 6.63 1.26
N PHE A 186 17.31 5.40 0.81
CA PHE A 186 17.44 4.21 1.65
C PHE A 186 18.86 3.66 1.62
N ASN A 187 19.37 3.26 2.77
CA ASN A 187 20.63 2.53 2.88
C ASN A 187 20.38 1.19 3.59
N ILE A 188 20.48 0.09 2.83
CA ILE A 188 20.22 -1.28 3.32
C ILE A 188 21.32 -1.73 4.29
N THR A 189 22.55 -1.24 4.11
CA THR A 189 23.71 -1.59 4.94
C THR A 189 23.64 -0.94 6.31
N SER A 190 23.37 0.37 6.36
CA SER A 190 23.22 1.07 7.63
C SER A 190 21.82 0.93 8.24
N ARG A 191 20.86 0.40 7.47
CA ARG A 191 19.44 0.25 7.82
C ARG A 191 18.79 1.58 8.18
N GLU A 192 18.90 2.52 7.27
CA GLU A 192 18.42 3.88 7.45
C GLU A 192 17.63 4.39 6.26
N GLN A 193 16.66 5.26 6.53
CA GLN A 193 15.92 6.04 5.54
C GLN A 193 16.03 7.53 5.88
N VAL A 194 16.27 8.36 4.86
CA VAL A 194 16.25 9.82 4.96
C VAL A 194 15.17 10.38 4.03
N ILE A 195 14.30 11.24 4.57
CA ILE A 195 13.23 11.94 3.85
C ILE A 195 13.51 13.45 3.88
N ILE A 196 13.61 14.09 2.72
CA ILE A 196 13.90 15.53 2.56
C ILE A 196 12.86 16.19 1.65
N ASN A 197 12.43 17.41 2.03
CA ASN A 197 11.55 18.33 1.31
C ASN A 197 10.09 17.88 1.07
N THR A 198 9.78 16.59 1.19
CA THR A 198 8.41 16.07 1.05
C THR A 198 7.70 16.00 2.40
N TRP A 199 6.46 16.49 2.43
CA TRP A 199 5.58 16.48 3.60
C TRP A 199 4.52 15.37 3.52
N TYR A 200 4.54 14.53 2.49
CA TYR A 200 3.54 13.46 2.37
C TYR A 200 3.78 12.36 3.41
N GLY A 201 2.80 12.12 4.30
CA GLY A 201 2.95 11.12 5.38
C GLY A 201 3.27 9.72 4.86
N GLY A 202 2.73 9.37 3.69
CA GLY A 202 2.91 8.07 3.06
C GLY A 202 4.36 7.68 2.76
N GLU A 203 5.33 8.61 2.70
CA GLU A 203 6.75 8.28 2.52
C GLU A 203 7.36 7.59 3.75
N MET A 204 6.88 7.93 4.97
CA MET A 204 7.28 7.25 6.21
C MET A 204 6.73 5.83 6.29
N LYS A 205 5.54 5.61 5.72
CA LYS A 205 4.88 4.30 5.66
C LYS A 205 5.52 3.40 4.60
N LYS A 206 5.48 3.85 3.34
CA LYS A 206 5.87 3.03 2.18
C LYS A 206 7.36 2.78 2.08
N GLY A 207 8.18 3.60 2.72
CA GLY A 207 9.60 3.31 2.89
C GLY A 207 9.83 2.02 3.69
N MET A 208 9.12 1.85 4.81
CA MET A 208 9.24 0.63 5.62
C MET A 208 8.62 -0.57 4.91
N PHE A 209 7.51 -0.38 4.18
CA PHE A 209 6.95 -1.43 3.33
C PHE A 209 7.95 -1.93 2.29
N SER A 210 8.68 -1.00 1.65
CA SER A 210 9.75 -1.32 0.69
C SER A 210 10.84 -2.16 1.36
N MET A 211 11.26 -1.81 2.57
CA MET A 211 12.25 -2.60 3.32
C MET A 211 11.72 -3.99 3.72
N MET A 212 10.44 -4.11 4.08
CA MET A 212 9.81 -5.42 4.30
C MET A 212 9.77 -6.26 3.01
N ASN A 213 9.48 -5.62 1.87
CA ASN A 213 9.54 -6.26 0.55
C ASN A 213 10.95 -6.69 0.14
N TYR A 214 12.00 -6.10 0.71
CA TYR A 214 13.37 -6.56 0.53
C TYR A 214 13.70 -7.72 1.46
N TYR A 215 13.53 -7.56 2.78
CA TYR A 215 14.05 -8.52 3.75
C TYR A 215 13.21 -9.81 3.89
N LEU A 216 11.88 -9.74 3.79
CA LEU A 216 11.02 -10.90 4.03
C LEU A 216 11.12 -11.96 2.94
N PRO A 217 11.07 -11.64 1.62
CA PRO A 217 11.17 -12.68 0.59
C PRO A 217 12.54 -13.35 0.56
N LEU A 218 13.61 -12.65 0.98
CA LEU A 218 14.94 -13.26 1.15
C LEU A 218 14.97 -14.31 2.28
N LYS A 219 14.03 -14.26 3.22
CA LYS A 219 13.81 -15.25 4.27
C LYS A 219 12.72 -16.27 3.92
N GLY A 220 12.20 -16.25 2.69
CA GLY A 220 11.14 -17.14 2.24
C GLY A 220 9.76 -16.78 2.79
N ILE A 221 9.50 -15.51 3.13
CA ILE A 221 8.22 -15.00 3.62
C ILE A 221 7.63 -14.11 2.53
N ALA A 222 6.36 -14.30 2.18
CA ALA A 222 5.73 -13.43 1.18
C ALA A 222 5.48 -12.06 1.81
N ALA A 223 5.86 -10.99 1.11
CA ALA A 223 5.49 -9.62 1.42
C ALA A 223 4.51 -9.13 0.36
N MET A 224 3.37 -8.60 0.80
CA MET A 224 2.18 -8.47 -0.04
C MET A 224 1.56 -7.08 0.12
N HIS A 225 1.26 -6.45 -1.02
CA HIS A 225 0.45 -5.23 -1.08
C HIS A 225 -1.02 -5.61 -1.25
N CYS A 226 -1.66 -5.96 -0.15
CA CYS A 226 -3.03 -6.43 -0.11
C CYS A 226 -3.75 -5.94 1.15
N SER A 227 -5.07 -5.92 1.12
CA SER A 227 -5.84 -5.96 2.37
C SER A 227 -6.07 -7.41 2.78
N ALA A 228 -6.39 -7.65 4.05
CA ALA A 228 -6.70 -8.98 4.54
C ALA A 228 -7.78 -8.96 5.62
N ASN A 229 -8.66 -9.95 5.60
CA ASN A 229 -9.65 -10.17 6.64
C ASN A 229 -9.91 -11.67 6.84
N THR A 230 -10.56 -12.01 7.94
CA THR A 230 -10.98 -13.38 8.26
C THR A 230 -12.46 -13.40 8.63
N ASP A 231 -13.07 -14.58 8.72
CA ASP A 231 -14.44 -14.69 9.20
C ASP A 231 -14.53 -14.38 10.71
N LEU A 232 -15.75 -14.30 11.24
CA LEU A 232 -15.97 -13.98 12.66
C LEU A 232 -15.38 -15.02 13.63
N ASN A 233 -15.08 -16.23 13.15
CA ASN A 233 -14.42 -17.28 13.91
C ASN A 233 -12.88 -17.20 13.85
N GLY A 234 -12.31 -16.40 12.94
CA GLY A 234 -10.87 -16.25 12.79
C GLY A 234 -10.19 -17.38 11.99
N GLU A 235 -10.92 -18.17 11.21
CA GLU A 235 -10.45 -19.41 10.60
C GLU A 235 -10.26 -19.32 9.07
N ASN A 236 -11.01 -18.44 8.42
CA ASN A 236 -11.11 -18.39 6.95
C ASN A 236 -10.53 -17.09 6.39
N THR A 237 -9.20 -16.96 6.41
CA THR A 237 -8.49 -15.77 5.91
C THR A 237 -8.63 -15.59 4.39
N ALA A 238 -8.84 -14.34 3.97
CA ALA A 238 -8.81 -13.91 2.59
C ALA A 238 -7.89 -12.69 2.43
N ILE A 239 -7.20 -12.62 1.28
CA ILE A 239 -6.33 -11.50 0.93
C ILE A 239 -6.76 -10.88 -0.40
N PHE A 240 -6.71 -9.55 -0.49
CA PHE A 240 -7.16 -8.78 -1.65
C PHE A 240 -6.03 -7.89 -2.16
N PHE A 241 -5.35 -8.31 -3.22
CA PHE A 241 -4.35 -7.51 -3.91
C PHE A 241 -5.00 -6.45 -4.80
N GLY A 242 -4.36 -5.31 -4.96
CA GLY A 242 -4.84 -4.25 -5.84
C GLY A 242 -4.12 -2.92 -5.62
N LEU A 243 -4.18 -2.05 -6.62
CA LEU A 243 -3.68 -0.68 -6.46
C LEU A 243 -4.64 0.18 -5.63
N SER A 244 -4.17 1.36 -5.23
CA SER A 244 -4.99 2.33 -4.51
C SER A 244 -6.24 2.67 -5.32
N GLY A 245 -7.42 2.58 -4.69
CA GLY A 245 -8.72 2.87 -5.30
C GLY A 245 -9.39 1.71 -6.07
N THR A 246 -8.75 0.54 -6.18
CA THR A 246 -9.35 -0.65 -6.82
C THR A 246 -10.29 -1.43 -5.89
N GLY A 247 -10.58 -0.91 -4.70
CA GLY A 247 -11.54 -1.50 -3.76
C GLY A 247 -10.95 -2.34 -2.61
N LYS A 248 -9.62 -2.40 -2.43
CA LYS A 248 -8.99 -3.16 -1.31
C LYS A 248 -9.61 -2.83 0.06
N THR A 249 -9.65 -1.55 0.40
CA THR A 249 -10.19 -1.05 1.67
C THR A 249 -11.68 -1.35 1.77
N THR A 250 -12.46 -0.88 0.79
CA THR A 250 -13.93 -1.05 0.76
C THR A 250 -14.38 -2.52 0.85
N LEU A 251 -13.63 -3.46 0.27
CA LEU A 251 -13.97 -4.89 0.27
C LEU A 251 -13.40 -5.64 1.48
N SER A 252 -12.36 -5.13 2.14
CA SER A 252 -11.82 -5.76 3.35
C SER A 252 -12.58 -5.38 4.62
N THR A 253 -13.13 -4.16 4.68
CA THR A 253 -14.03 -3.69 5.74
C THR A 253 -15.45 -4.21 5.51
N ASP A 254 -15.60 -5.53 5.47
CA ASP A 254 -16.90 -6.20 5.41
C ASP A 254 -17.43 -6.40 6.84
N PRO A 255 -18.63 -5.91 7.20
CA PRO A 255 -19.19 -6.08 8.54
C PRO A 255 -19.39 -7.55 8.96
N LYS A 256 -19.37 -8.48 8.02
CA LYS A 256 -19.47 -9.94 8.29
C LYS A 256 -18.11 -10.58 8.63
N ARG A 257 -17.03 -9.79 8.67
CA ARG A 257 -15.65 -10.27 8.73
C ARG A 257 -14.83 -9.41 9.70
N LEU A 258 -13.71 -9.97 10.14
CA LEU A 258 -12.74 -9.30 11.01
C LEU A 258 -11.56 -8.84 10.17
N LEU A 259 -11.32 -7.52 10.13
CA LEU A 259 -10.18 -6.93 9.44
C LEU A 259 -8.87 -7.34 10.11
N ILE A 260 -7.90 -7.81 9.32
CA ILE A 260 -6.53 -8.05 9.75
C ILE A 260 -5.69 -6.79 9.46
N GLY A 261 -5.87 -6.21 8.27
CA GLY A 261 -5.25 -4.95 7.88
C GLY A 261 -5.66 -4.54 6.46
N ASP A 262 -5.33 -3.31 6.09
CA ASP A 262 -5.86 -2.68 4.87
C ASP A 262 -4.92 -2.69 3.65
N ASP A 263 -3.61 -2.84 3.84
CA ASP A 263 -2.69 -2.48 2.75
C ASP A 263 -1.38 -3.29 2.67
N GLU A 264 -0.80 -3.70 3.81
CA GLU A 264 0.52 -4.33 3.85
C GLU A 264 0.57 -5.56 4.76
N HIS A 265 0.83 -6.75 4.18
CA HIS A 265 0.84 -8.01 4.93
C HIS A 265 2.02 -8.91 4.59
N GLY A 266 2.39 -9.72 5.57
CA GLY A 266 3.27 -10.86 5.40
C GLY A 266 2.50 -12.16 5.38
N TRP A 267 3.08 -13.19 4.76
CA TRP A 267 2.61 -14.57 4.90
C TRP A 267 3.80 -15.50 5.20
N ASP A 268 3.87 -15.95 6.45
CA ASP A 268 4.88 -16.86 6.97
C ASP A 268 4.31 -18.27 7.20
N ASP A 269 4.98 -19.07 8.04
CA ASP A 269 4.53 -20.43 8.37
C ASP A 269 3.34 -20.47 9.34
N ASN A 270 3.08 -19.39 10.07
CA ASN A 270 1.98 -19.27 11.03
C ASN A 270 0.71 -18.74 10.35
N GLY A 271 0.85 -17.90 9.32
CA GLY A 271 -0.28 -17.40 8.54
C GLY A 271 -0.05 -16.02 7.98
N VAL A 272 -1.14 -15.27 7.80
CA VAL A 272 -1.12 -13.90 7.30
C VAL A 272 -1.06 -12.93 8.47
N PHE A 273 -0.17 -11.94 8.42
CA PHE A 273 -0.02 -10.95 9.48
C PHE A 273 0.15 -9.55 8.90
N ASN A 274 -0.43 -8.56 9.58
CA ASN A 274 -0.34 -7.15 9.19
C ASN A 274 1.07 -6.61 9.49
N PHE A 275 1.56 -5.70 8.65
CA PHE A 275 2.76 -4.93 8.94
C PHE A 275 2.48 -3.70 9.81
N GLU A 276 1.23 -3.25 9.81
CA GLU A 276 0.81 -1.95 10.30
C GLU A 276 0.06 -2.03 11.64
N GLY A 277 0.03 -0.91 12.36
CA GLY A 277 -0.81 -0.67 13.54
C GLY A 277 -2.08 0.15 13.24
N GLY A 278 -2.28 0.54 11.97
CA GLY A 278 -3.36 1.44 11.56
C GLY A 278 -3.82 1.23 10.13
N CYS A 279 -4.64 2.15 9.66
CA CYS A 279 -5.09 2.22 8.27
C CYS A 279 -4.86 3.63 7.72
N TYR A 280 -4.56 3.71 6.41
CA TYR A 280 -4.35 4.98 5.71
C TYR A 280 -5.35 5.14 4.57
N ALA A 281 -6.62 5.35 4.92
CA ALA A 281 -7.73 5.32 4.00
C ALA A 281 -7.80 6.59 3.13
N LYS A 282 -8.25 6.41 1.88
CA LYS A 282 -8.62 7.53 0.99
C LYS A 282 -10.01 8.04 1.39
N VAL A 283 -10.21 9.36 1.43
CA VAL A 283 -11.48 9.94 1.91
C VAL A 283 -12.18 10.86 0.90
N ILE A 284 -11.70 10.93 -0.35
CA ILE A 284 -12.41 11.66 -1.41
C ILE A 284 -13.78 11.02 -1.66
N ASN A 285 -14.84 11.83 -1.65
CA ASN A 285 -16.23 11.42 -1.72
C ASN A 285 -16.65 10.40 -0.64
N LEU A 286 -15.96 10.37 0.51
CA LEU A 286 -16.33 9.49 1.61
C LEU A 286 -17.75 9.80 2.06
N ASP A 287 -18.58 8.76 2.11
CA ASP A 287 -19.96 8.84 2.52
C ASP A 287 -20.24 7.88 3.68
N LYS A 288 -20.99 8.37 4.67
CA LYS A 288 -21.28 7.62 5.90
C LYS A 288 -22.15 6.38 5.64
N GLU A 289 -23.03 6.43 4.65
CA GLU A 289 -23.91 5.30 4.33
C GLU A 289 -23.15 4.21 3.56
N SER A 290 -22.23 4.62 2.69
CA SER A 290 -21.46 3.73 1.82
C SER A 290 -20.29 3.05 2.54
N GLU A 291 -19.56 3.80 3.38
CA GLU A 291 -18.36 3.36 4.12
C GLU A 291 -18.43 3.74 5.62
N PRO A 292 -19.41 3.23 6.38
CA PRO A 292 -19.65 3.63 7.76
C PRO A 292 -18.46 3.39 8.68
N ASP A 293 -17.71 2.30 8.50
CA ASP A 293 -16.57 1.97 9.37
C ASP A 293 -15.43 2.99 9.23
N ILE A 294 -15.10 3.37 8.00
CA ILE A 294 -14.08 4.38 7.72
C ILE A 294 -14.55 5.73 8.25
N TYR A 295 -15.80 6.13 7.98
CA TYR A 295 -16.34 7.40 8.48
C TYR A 295 -16.31 7.48 10.02
N ASN A 296 -16.72 6.42 10.71
CA ASN A 296 -16.74 6.37 12.18
C ASN A 296 -15.34 6.27 12.80
N ALA A 297 -14.34 5.84 12.01
CA ALA A 297 -12.93 5.88 12.42
C ALA A 297 -12.36 7.31 12.42
N ILE A 298 -13.00 8.26 11.75
CA ILE A 298 -12.61 9.67 11.75
C ILE A 298 -13.16 10.33 13.01
N ARG A 299 -12.31 10.40 14.03
CA ARG A 299 -12.57 11.05 15.32
C ARG A 299 -11.24 11.51 15.93
N ARG A 300 -11.25 12.00 17.16
CA ARG A 300 -10.03 12.26 17.94
C ARG A 300 -9.05 11.08 17.81
N ASP A 301 -7.78 11.40 17.58
CA ASP A 301 -6.65 10.47 17.32
C ASP A 301 -6.58 9.91 15.89
N ALA A 302 -7.54 10.26 15.03
CA ALA A 302 -7.35 10.22 13.59
C ALA A 302 -6.67 11.51 13.11
N LEU A 303 -5.93 11.40 12.01
CA LEU A 303 -5.24 12.50 11.36
C LEU A 303 -5.64 12.55 9.87
N LEU A 304 -6.42 13.56 9.51
CA LEU A 304 -6.82 13.89 8.14
C LEU A 304 -5.64 14.58 7.42
N GLU A 305 -5.48 14.27 6.14
CA GLU A 305 -4.43 14.84 5.28
C GLU A 305 -5.07 15.44 4.02
N ASN A 306 -4.86 16.73 3.82
CA ASN A 306 -5.29 17.52 2.66
C ASN A 306 -6.81 17.63 2.46
N VAL A 307 -7.61 17.38 3.49
CA VAL A 307 -9.07 17.52 3.41
C VAL A 307 -9.44 18.99 3.56
N THR A 308 -10.40 19.47 2.75
CA THR A 308 -10.90 20.84 2.85
C THR A 308 -11.77 21.00 4.09
N LEU A 309 -11.40 21.94 4.95
CA LEU A 309 -12.18 22.37 6.10
C LEU A 309 -12.59 23.84 5.95
N ASP A 310 -13.80 24.18 6.37
CA ASP A 310 -14.20 25.58 6.52
C ASP A 310 -13.61 26.22 7.79
N GLU A 311 -13.91 27.50 8.04
CA GLU A 311 -13.42 28.23 9.22
C GLU A 311 -13.87 27.65 10.57
N ASN A 312 -14.97 26.87 10.58
CA ASN A 312 -15.53 26.21 11.75
C ASN A 312 -15.10 24.73 11.85
N GLY A 313 -14.25 24.26 10.93
CA GLY A 313 -13.79 22.88 10.89
C GLY A 313 -14.75 21.90 10.21
N LYS A 314 -15.79 22.39 9.51
CA LYS A 314 -16.71 21.53 8.76
C LYS A 314 -15.99 20.87 7.60
N ILE A 315 -16.20 19.57 7.42
CA ILE A 315 -15.49 18.78 6.42
C ILE A 315 -16.22 18.83 5.08
N ASP A 316 -15.47 19.03 4.00
CA ASP A 316 -15.93 18.74 2.64
C ASP A 316 -15.09 17.59 2.04
N PHE A 317 -15.63 16.37 2.09
CA PHE A 317 -15.00 15.19 1.50
C PHE A 317 -15.06 15.17 -0.03
N ALA A 318 -15.92 15.96 -0.66
CA ALA A 318 -16.06 15.98 -2.13
C ALA A 318 -15.09 16.96 -2.79
N ASP A 319 -14.57 17.94 -2.03
CA ASP A 319 -13.61 18.89 -2.56
C ASP A 319 -12.28 18.21 -2.93
N LYS A 320 -11.86 18.47 -4.16
CA LYS A 320 -10.62 17.99 -4.78
C LYS A 320 -9.74 19.11 -5.30
N SER A 321 -10.04 20.35 -4.90
CA SER A 321 -9.30 21.56 -5.32
C SER A 321 -7.80 21.46 -5.02
N VAL A 322 -7.45 20.82 -3.89
CA VAL A 322 -6.05 20.53 -3.52
C VAL A 322 -5.57 19.22 -4.14
N THR A 323 -6.33 18.13 -3.95
CA THR A 323 -5.98 16.80 -4.46
C THR A 323 -7.19 15.87 -4.44
N GLU A 324 -7.23 14.89 -5.36
CA GLU A 324 -8.14 13.75 -5.24
C GLU A 324 -7.61 12.66 -4.29
N ASN A 325 -6.39 12.77 -3.78
CA ASN A 325 -5.79 11.83 -2.82
C ASN A 325 -5.85 12.37 -1.39
N THR A 326 -7.01 12.91 -1.00
CA THR A 326 -7.28 13.20 0.40
C THR A 326 -7.28 11.92 1.22
N ARG A 327 -6.71 11.98 2.42
CA ARG A 327 -6.46 10.79 3.25
C ARG A 327 -6.86 10.99 4.69
N VAL A 328 -6.95 9.89 5.41
CA VAL A 328 -6.97 9.86 6.87
C VAL A 328 -6.11 8.69 7.35
N SER A 329 -5.28 8.92 8.36
CA SER A 329 -4.65 7.87 9.14
C SER A 329 -5.36 7.72 10.49
N TYR A 330 -5.54 6.50 10.95
CA TYR A 330 -6.08 6.21 12.28
C TYR A 330 -5.50 4.88 12.79
N PRO A 331 -5.34 4.70 14.12
CA PRO A 331 -4.95 3.42 14.66
C PRO A 331 -6.04 2.39 14.35
N ILE A 332 -5.66 1.12 14.14
CA ILE A 332 -6.57 0.08 13.66
C ILE A 332 -7.74 -0.16 14.62
N ASP A 333 -7.52 0.16 15.91
CA ASP A 333 -8.52 0.15 16.97
C ASP A 333 -9.70 1.11 16.75
N HIS A 334 -9.59 2.01 15.78
CA HIS A 334 -10.72 2.83 15.39
C HIS A 334 -11.83 2.05 14.68
N ILE A 335 -11.49 0.91 14.09
CA ILE A 335 -12.42 -0.05 13.49
C ILE A 335 -12.85 -1.05 14.56
N GLN A 336 -14.15 -1.34 14.63
CA GLN A 336 -14.70 -2.27 15.63
C GLN A 336 -14.39 -3.73 15.30
N ASN A 337 -14.68 -4.15 14.06
CA ASN A 337 -14.56 -5.53 13.61
C ASN A 337 -13.14 -5.83 13.10
N ILE A 338 -12.21 -5.98 14.03
CA ILE A 338 -10.81 -6.31 13.73
C ILE A 338 -10.38 -7.59 14.45
N VAL A 339 -9.34 -8.24 13.95
CA VAL A 339 -8.69 -9.34 14.66
C VAL A 339 -7.92 -8.81 15.86
N ARG A 340 -8.09 -9.46 17.02
CA ARG A 340 -7.47 -9.08 18.30
C ARG A 340 -6.92 -10.31 19.01
N PRO A 341 -5.91 -10.15 19.91
CA PRO A 341 -5.19 -8.91 20.23
C PRO A 341 -4.09 -8.54 19.23
N VAL A 342 -3.74 -9.45 18.31
CA VAL A 342 -2.70 -9.26 17.31
C VAL A 342 -3.34 -9.32 15.94
N SER A 343 -2.96 -8.41 15.04
CA SER A 343 -3.41 -8.35 13.65
C SER A 343 -2.80 -9.46 12.79
N SER A 344 -3.13 -10.71 13.11
CA SER A 344 -2.70 -11.91 12.37
C SER A 344 -3.77 -12.99 12.40
N ALA A 345 -3.78 -13.82 11.37
CA ALA A 345 -4.74 -14.90 11.20
C ALA A 345 -4.10 -16.10 10.50
N PRO A 346 -4.74 -17.28 10.46
CA PRO A 346 -4.25 -18.44 9.73
C PRO A 346 -3.98 -18.14 8.25
N ALA A 347 -3.29 -19.08 7.60
CA ALA A 347 -3.00 -19.05 6.17
C ALA A 347 -4.25 -18.72 5.31
N ALA A 348 -4.09 -17.93 4.25
CA ALA A 348 -5.19 -17.55 3.39
C ALA A 348 -5.79 -18.76 2.67
N LYS A 349 -7.12 -18.79 2.56
CA LYS A 349 -7.86 -19.77 1.73
C LYS A 349 -8.25 -19.18 0.38
N ASN A 350 -8.42 -17.86 0.33
CA ASN A 350 -8.80 -17.14 -0.88
C ASN A 350 -7.80 -16.01 -1.15
N VAL A 351 -7.33 -15.93 -2.39
CA VAL A 351 -6.45 -14.89 -2.91
C VAL A 351 -7.19 -14.14 -4.01
N ILE A 352 -7.49 -12.87 -3.80
CA ILE A 352 -8.28 -12.07 -4.73
C ILE A 352 -7.38 -11.02 -5.36
N PHE A 353 -7.33 -10.99 -6.69
CA PHE A 353 -6.66 -9.95 -7.46
C PHE A 353 -7.71 -8.95 -7.98
N LEU A 354 -7.67 -7.72 -7.47
CA LEU A 354 -8.58 -6.65 -7.87
C LEU A 354 -7.99 -5.88 -9.05
N SER A 355 -8.66 -5.97 -10.20
CA SER A 355 -8.28 -5.23 -11.42
C SER A 355 -9.36 -4.21 -11.76
N ALA A 356 -9.00 -2.94 -11.89
CA ALA A 356 -9.90 -1.91 -12.39
C ALA A 356 -9.74 -1.80 -13.92
N ASP A 357 -10.34 -2.73 -14.66
CA ASP A 357 -10.23 -2.76 -16.12
C ASP A 357 -11.06 -1.63 -16.77
N ALA A 358 -10.37 -0.63 -17.31
CA ALA A 358 -10.99 0.48 -18.03
C ALA A 358 -11.40 0.14 -19.47
N PHE A 359 -10.94 -0.99 -20.04
CA PHE A 359 -11.32 -1.41 -21.38
C PHE A 359 -12.71 -2.08 -21.41
N GLY A 360 -13.15 -2.62 -20.27
CA GLY A 360 -14.40 -3.38 -20.18
C GLY A 360 -14.31 -4.73 -20.87
N VAL A 361 -13.19 -5.43 -20.73
CA VAL A 361 -12.89 -6.72 -21.36
C VAL A 361 -12.95 -7.85 -20.32
N LEU A 362 -12.37 -7.64 -19.14
CA LEU A 362 -12.27 -8.67 -18.11
C LEU A 362 -13.65 -9.05 -17.54
N PRO A 363 -13.91 -10.36 -17.30
CA PRO A 363 -15.07 -10.83 -16.53
C PRO A 363 -15.16 -10.18 -15.14
N PRO A 364 -16.36 -10.00 -14.57
CA PRO A 364 -16.48 -9.57 -13.17
C PRO A 364 -15.70 -10.46 -12.20
N VAL A 365 -15.64 -11.77 -12.48
CA VAL A 365 -14.82 -12.73 -11.74
C VAL A 365 -14.33 -13.87 -12.62
N SER A 366 -13.06 -14.23 -12.47
CA SER A 366 -12.44 -15.40 -13.08
C SER A 366 -11.79 -16.28 -12.01
N ILE A 367 -11.98 -17.60 -12.13
CA ILE A 367 -11.29 -18.61 -11.33
C ILE A 367 -9.95 -18.90 -12.01
N LEU A 368 -8.84 -18.74 -11.30
CA LEU A 368 -7.50 -18.87 -11.89
C LEU A 368 -6.89 -20.25 -11.62
N THR A 369 -6.22 -20.81 -12.62
CA THR A 369 -5.28 -21.91 -12.40
C THR A 369 -4.02 -21.43 -11.64
N PRO A 370 -3.20 -22.33 -11.07
CA PRO A 370 -1.93 -21.94 -10.45
C PRO A 370 -1.00 -21.15 -11.38
N GLU A 371 -0.91 -21.54 -12.66
CA GLU A 371 -0.07 -20.84 -13.64
C GLU A 371 -0.67 -19.48 -14.02
N GLN A 372 -1.99 -19.40 -14.20
CA GLN A 372 -2.66 -18.12 -14.41
C GLN A 372 -2.47 -17.19 -13.20
N THR A 373 -2.51 -17.72 -11.98
CA THR A 373 -2.28 -16.96 -10.76
C THR A 373 -0.93 -16.24 -10.82
N GLN A 374 0.14 -16.95 -11.17
CA GLN A 374 1.47 -16.36 -11.34
C GLN A 374 1.50 -15.34 -12.47
N TYR A 375 0.93 -15.67 -13.63
CA TYR A 375 0.92 -14.80 -14.80
C TYR A 375 0.22 -13.46 -14.50
N TYR A 376 -0.97 -13.50 -13.91
CA TYR A 376 -1.76 -12.30 -13.62
C TYR A 376 -1.25 -11.54 -12.39
N PHE A 377 -0.63 -12.22 -11.43
CA PHE A 377 0.08 -11.57 -10.32
C PHE A 377 1.30 -10.79 -10.81
N LEU A 378 2.15 -11.41 -11.64
CA LEU A 378 3.29 -10.74 -12.26
C LEU A 378 2.85 -9.62 -13.19
N SER A 379 1.79 -9.83 -13.97
CA SER A 379 1.27 -8.78 -14.86
C SER A 379 0.74 -7.59 -14.08
N GLY A 380 -0.03 -7.84 -13.01
CA GLY A 380 -0.63 -6.82 -12.15
C GLY A 380 -1.40 -5.76 -12.92
N PHE A 381 -2.17 -6.20 -13.92
CA PHE A 381 -2.95 -5.31 -14.78
C PHE A 381 -4.10 -4.68 -13.99
N THR A 382 -4.22 -3.36 -14.07
CA THR A 382 -5.29 -2.56 -13.47
C THR A 382 -5.26 -1.14 -14.06
N ALA A 383 -5.90 -0.16 -13.42
CA ALA A 383 -5.77 1.25 -13.74
C ALA A 383 -5.19 2.05 -12.56
N LYS A 384 -4.31 3.02 -12.87
CA LYS A 384 -3.98 4.10 -11.94
C LYS A 384 -5.17 5.04 -11.89
N LEU A 385 -5.83 5.12 -10.74
CA LEU A 385 -6.91 6.07 -10.52
C LEU A 385 -6.34 7.46 -10.22
N ALA A 386 -7.12 8.49 -10.50
CA ALA A 386 -6.66 9.86 -10.38
C ALA A 386 -6.24 10.24 -8.94
N GLY A 387 -5.18 11.04 -8.84
CA GLY A 387 -4.55 11.52 -7.60
C GLY A 387 -3.55 10.57 -6.92
N THR A 388 -3.46 9.28 -7.28
CA THR A 388 -2.61 8.32 -6.53
C THR A 388 -1.10 8.57 -6.65
N GLU A 389 -0.68 9.27 -7.71
CA GLU A 389 0.69 9.70 -7.99
C GLU A 389 0.65 11.11 -8.58
N ARG A 390 1.68 11.92 -8.31
CA ARG A 390 1.77 13.30 -8.84
C ARG A 390 1.68 13.28 -10.37
N GLY A 391 0.65 13.93 -10.92
CA GLY A 391 0.42 14.08 -12.36
C GLY A 391 -0.63 13.15 -12.99
N ILE A 392 -1.28 12.27 -12.24
CA ILE A 392 -2.36 11.38 -12.76
C ILE A 392 -3.74 12.01 -12.53
N THR A 393 -4.44 12.37 -13.61
CA THR A 393 -5.76 13.04 -13.56
C THR A 393 -6.93 12.21 -14.09
N GLU A 394 -6.66 11.10 -14.79
CA GLU A 394 -7.69 10.20 -15.36
C GLU A 394 -7.28 8.72 -15.19
N PRO A 395 -8.24 7.77 -15.14
CA PRO A 395 -7.93 6.34 -15.07
C PRO A 395 -7.01 5.90 -16.21
N THR A 396 -5.78 5.55 -15.88
CA THR A 396 -4.75 5.18 -16.87
C THR A 396 -4.43 3.69 -16.73
N PRO A 397 -4.67 2.86 -17.75
CA PRO A 397 -4.29 1.45 -17.71
C PRO A 397 -2.82 1.26 -17.38
N THR A 398 -2.51 0.30 -16.52
CA THR A 398 -1.16 0.05 -16.06
C THR A 398 -0.93 -1.42 -15.77
N PHE A 399 0.32 -1.84 -15.95
CA PHE A 399 0.81 -3.15 -15.51
C PHE A 399 1.75 -2.89 -14.34
N SER A 400 1.23 -3.04 -13.12
CA SER A 400 1.99 -2.84 -11.90
C SER A 400 2.29 -4.20 -11.29
N ALA A 401 3.49 -4.72 -11.56
CA ALA A 401 3.92 -6.04 -11.10
C ALA A 401 3.54 -6.30 -9.63
N CYS A 402 3.02 -7.50 -9.34
CA CYS A 402 2.56 -7.91 -8.01
C CYS A 402 1.48 -7.00 -7.39
N PHE A 403 0.78 -6.23 -8.24
CA PHE A 403 -0.13 -5.14 -7.85
C PHE A 403 0.52 -4.11 -6.92
N GLY A 404 1.84 -3.90 -7.02
CA GLY A 404 2.61 -3.08 -6.08
C GLY A 404 4.00 -2.66 -6.56
N GLN A 405 4.22 -2.54 -7.88
CA GLN A 405 5.56 -2.38 -8.48
C GLN A 405 6.43 -1.29 -7.82
N ALA A 406 5.83 -0.17 -7.42
CA ALA A 406 6.55 0.96 -6.83
C ALA A 406 7.26 0.64 -5.50
N PHE A 407 6.91 -0.49 -4.87
CA PHE A 407 7.39 -0.91 -3.54
C PHE A 407 8.22 -2.19 -3.60
N LEU A 408 8.46 -2.73 -4.80
CA LEU A 408 9.22 -3.97 -4.97
C LEU A 408 10.71 -3.66 -5.03
N GLU A 409 11.46 -4.27 -4.13
CA GLU A 409 12.92 -4.15 -4.05
C GLU A 409 13.65 -5.32 -4.69
N LEU A 410 12.96 -6.44 -4.94
CA LEU A 410 13.49 -7.62 -5.59
C LEU A 410 12.83 -7.83 -6.95
N HIS A 411 13.34 -8.78 -7.74
CA HIS A 411 12.71 -9.09 -9.02
C HIS A 411 11.28 -9.65 -8.80
N PRO A 412 10.26 -9.22 -9.57
CA PRO A 412 8.86 -9.63 -9.36
C PRO A 412 8.61 -11.14 -9.26
N THR A 413 9.40 -11.96 -9.97
CA THR A 413 9.30 -13.43 -9.89
C THR A 413 9.60 -13.98 -8.50
N LYS A 414 10.38 -13.28 -7.67
CA LYS A 414 10.66 -13.69 -6.29
C LYS A 414 9.40 -13.60 -5.42
N TYR A 415 8.61 -12.53 -5.58
CA TYR A 415 7.35 -12.37 -4.87
C TYR A 415 6.32 -13.40 -5.34
N ALA A 416 6.27 -13.67 -6.65
CA ALA A 416 5.38 -14.69 -7.21
C ALA A 416 5.72 -16.10 -6.68
N GLU A 417 7.01 -16.44 -6.62
CA GLU A 417 7.50 -17.71 -6.06
C GLU A 417 7.03 -17.89 -4.60
N GLU A 418 7.25 -16.89 -3.74
CA GLU A 418 6.86 -16.99 -2.34
C GLU A 418 5.33 -17.04 -2.17
N LEU A 419 4.56 -16.27 -2.94
CA LEU A 419 3.10 -16.33 -2.89
C LEU A 419 2.58 -17.73 -3.28
N VAL A 420 3.07 -18.30 -4.38
CA VAL A 420 2.65 -19.63 -4.85
C VAL A 420 2.98 -20.70 -3.83
N LYS A 421 4.19 -20.69 -3.28
CA LYS A 421 4.61 -21.62 -2.24
C LYS A 421 3.66 -21.60 -1.03
N ARG A 422 3.20 -20.41 -0.63
CA ARG A 422 2.23 -20.23 0.46
C ARG A 422 0.83 -20.73 0.08
N MET A 423 0.40 -20.46 -1.14
CA MET A 423 -0.89 -20.93 -1.66
C MET A 423 -0.93 -22.46 -1.79
N GLU A 424 0.12 -23.09 -2.32
CA GLU A 424 0.21 -24.55 -2.46
C GLU A 424 0.15 -25.24 -1.09
N LYS A 425 0.88 -24.71 -0.10
CA LYS A 425 0.89 -25.25 1.27
C LYS A 425 -0.48 -25.17 1.96
N SER A 426 -1.27 -24.14 1.66
CA SER A 426 -2.58 -23.89 2.27
C SER A 426 -3.76 -24.45 1.46
N GLY A 427 -3.55 -24.80 0.19
CA GLY A 427 -4.62 -25.13 -0.75
C GLY A 427 -5.43 -23.92 -1.22
N ALA A 428 -4.90 -22.71 -1.07
CA ALA A 428 -5.60 -21.47 -1.41
C ALA A 428 -5.99 -21.41 -2.88
N LYS A 429 -7.12 -20.77 -3.17
CA LYS A 429 -7.61 -20.52 -4.54
C LYS A 429 -7.48 -19.05 -4.89
N ALA A 430 -7.09 -18.77 -6.13
CA ALA A 430 -6.98 -17.41 -6.64
C ALA A 430 -8.11 -17.05 -7.60
N TYR A 431 -8.52 -15.79 -7.52
CA TYR A 431 -9.58 -15.21 -8.32
C TYR A 431 -9.13 -13.86 -8.86
N LEU A 432 -9.46 -13.56 -10.12
CA LEU A 432 -9.31 -12.21 -10.69
C LEU A 432 -10.69 -11.56 -10.69
N VAL A 433 -10.84 -10.45 -9.98
CA VAL A 433 -12.12 -9.72 -9.86
C VAL A 433 -11.98 -8.36 -10.55
N ASN A 434 -12.81 -8.13 -11.57
CA ASN A 434 -12.88 -6.85 -12.23
C ASN A 434 -13.74 -5.88 -11.40
N THR A 435 -13.10 -4.88 -10.81
CA THR A 435 -13.74 -3.77 -10.09
C THR A 435 -13.80 -2.49 -10.93
N GLY A 436 -13.48 -2.60 -12.21
CA GLY A 436 -13.49 -1.54 -13.20
C GLY A 436 -14.80 -1.52 -13.97
N TRP A 437 -14.71 -1.46 -15.29
CA TRP A 437 -15.82 -1.21 -16.19
C TRP A 437 -16.23 -2.47 -16.96
N ASN A 438 -17.42 -2.42 -17.58
CA ASN A 438 -17.93 -3.43 -18.50
C ASN A 438 -18.21 -2.83 -19.89
N GLY A 439 -18.82 -3.59 -20.79
CA GLY A 439 -19.14 -3.19 -22.17
C GLY A 439 -20.05 -1.98 -22.32
N THR A 440 -20.81 -1.64 -21.28
CA THR A 440 -21.67 -0.44 -21.27
C THR A 440 -20.91 0.86 -20.97
N GLY A 441 -19.62 0.77 -20.65
CA GLY A 441 -18.82 1.91 -20.18
C GLY A 441 -19.16 2.36 -18.76
N LYS A 442 -19.93 1.55 -18.01
CA LYS A 442 -20.21 1.76 -16.58
C LYS A 442 -19.31 0.91 -15.72
N ARG A 443 -18.99 1.43 -14.54
CA ARG A 443 -18.28 0.68 -13.51
C ARG A 443 -19.19 -0.44 -12.97
N ILE A 444 -18.64 -1.63 -12.76
CA ILE A 444 -19.37 -2.74 -12.11
C ILE A 444 -19.83 -2.27 -10.74
N SER A 445 -21.09 -2.55 -10.40
CA SER A 445 -21.68 -2.01 -9.18
C SER A 445 -20.99 -2.57 -7.94
N ILE A 446 -20.92 -1.77 -6.87
CA ILE A 446 -20.38 -2.25 -5.59
C ILE A 446 -21.23 -3.39 -5.01
N LYS A 447 -22.53 -3.41 -5.31
CA LYS A 447 -23.45 -4.47 -4.92
C LYS A 447 -23.07 -5.80 -5.57
N ASP A 448 -22.85 -5.81 -6.89
CA ASP A 448 -22.44 -7.02 -7.61
C ASP A 448 -21.05 -7.48 -7.19
N THR A 449 -20.11 -6.54 -7.04
CA THR A 449 -18.76 -6.86 -6.53
C THR A 449 -18.84 -7.50 -5.14
N ARG A 450 -19.64 -6.98 -4.21
CA ARG A 450 -19.84 -7.59 -2.88
C ARG A 450 -20.48 -8.98 -2.99
N GLY A 451 -21.45 -9.18 -3.87
CA GLY A 451 -22.05 -10.50 -4.13
C GLY A 451 -21.02 -11.53 -4.65
N ILE A 452 -20.14 -11.10 -5.55
CA ILE A 452 -19.02 -11.93 -6.05
C ILE A 452 -18.08 -12.31 -4.89
N ILE A 453 -17.70 -11.33 -4.07
CA ILE A 453 -16.81 -11.57 -2.92
C ILE A 453 -17.47 -12.50 -1.91
N ASP A 454 -18.76 -12.31 -1.60
CA ASP A 454 -19.53 -13.23 -0.74
C ASP A 454 -19.50 -14.66 -1.30
N ALA A 455 -19.70 -14.84 -2.61
CA ALA A 455 -19.69 -16.14 -3.27
C ALA A 455 -18.29 -16.80 -3.32
N ILE A 456 -17.22 -16.00 -3.36
CA ILE A 456 -15.85 -16.48 -3.21
C ILE A 456 -15.63 -16.97 -1.78
N LEU A 457 -15.99 -16.16 -0.79
CA LEU A 457 -15.66 -16.39 0.61
C LEU A 457 -16.48 -17.51 1.24
N ASN A 458 -17.72 -17.72 0.79
CA ASN A 458 -18.59 -18.81 1.26
C ASN A 458 -18.41 -20.12 0.46
N GLY A 459 -17.64 -20.09 -0.65
CA GLY A 459 -17.33 -21.24 -1.49
C GLY A 459 -18.39 -21.59 -2.54
N ASP A 460 -19.45 -20.80 -2.72
CA ASP A 460 -20.48 -21.04 -3.74
C ASP A 460 -19.91 -20.98 -5.15
N ILE A 461 -18.92 -20.10 -5.40
CA ILE A 461 -18.25 -20.01 -6.70
C ILE A 461 -17.59 -21.33 -7.12
N GLN A 462 -17.19 -22.18 -6.17
CA GLN A 462 -16.52 -23.45 -6.46
C GLN A 462 -17.51 -24.54 -6.93
N LYS A 463 -18.81 -24.33 -6.70
CA LYS A 463 -19.89 -25.26 -7.07
C LYS A 463 -20.64 -24.80 -8.31
N ALA A 464 -20.47 -23.55 -8.71
CA ALA A 464 -21.18 -22.95 -9.83
C ALA A 464 -20.75 -23.57 -11.17
N PRO A 465 -21.69 -23.78 -12.12
CA PRO A 465 -21.33 -24.16 -13.47
C PRO A 465 -20.49 -23.07 -14.14
N THR A 466 -19.40 -23.45 -14.81
CA THR A 466 -18.45 -22.52 -15.41
C THR A 466 -18.42 -22.60 -16.93
N LYS A 467 -17.95 -21.53 -17.57
CA LYS A 467 -17.60 -21.48 -18.99
C LYS A 467 -16.23 -20.85 -19.18
N LYS A 468 -15.61 -21.11 -20.32
CA LYS A 468 -14.34 -20.48 -20.70
C LYS A 468 -14.57 -19.26 -21.58
N ILE A 469 -13.92 -18.16 -21.23
CA ILE A 469 -13.88 -16.94 -22.04
C ILE A 469 -12.66 -17.00 -22.99
N PRO A 470 -12.83 -16.71 -24.30
CA PRO A 470 -11.74 -16.82 -25.28
C PRO A 470 -10.62 -15.79 -25.05
N TYR A 471 -9.51 -15.98 -25.76
CA TYR A 471 -8.24 -15.25 -25.66
C TYR A 471 -7.52 -15.42 -24.32
N PHE A 472 -8.17 -15.09 -23.20
CA PHE A 472 -7.59 -15.14 -21.87
C PHE A 472 -7.67 -16.53 -21.21
N ASN A 473 -8.52 -17.42 -21.75
CA ASN A 473 -8.79 -18.75 -21.21
C ASN A 473 -9.24 -18.73 -19.75
N PHE A 474 -9.99 -17.70 -19.36
CA PHE A 474 -10.54 -17.59 -18.01
C PHE A 474 -11.70 -18.54 -17.81
N GLU A 475 -11.72 -19.23 -16.68
CA GLU A 475 -12.88 -19.95 -16.21
C GLU A 475 -13.78 -19.00 -15.41
N VAL A 476 -15.04 -18.88 -15.84
CA VAL A 476 -15.98 -17.88 -15.33
C VAL A 476 -17.28 -18.58 -14.94
N PRO A 477 -17.84 -18.31 -13.74
CA PRO A 477 -19.14 -18.86 -13.36
C PRO A 477 -20.25 -18.32 -14.26
N THR A 478 -21.22 -19.16 -14.58
CA THR A 478 -22.39 -18.79 -15.39
C THR A 478 -23.54 -18.23 -14.56
N GLU A 479 -23.53 -18.47 -13.25
CA GLU A 479 -24.46 -17.93 -12.27
C GLU A 479 -23.78 -17.83 -10.91
N LEU A 480 -24.15 -16.83 -10.11
CA LEU A 480 -23.71 -16.67 -8.72
C LEU A 480 -24.86 -16.10 -7.86
N PRO A 481 -25.05 -16.58 -6.62
CA PRO A 481 -26.05 -16.00 -5.72
C PRO A 481 -25.82 -14.50 -5.48
N GLY A 482 -26.86 -13.70 -5.66
CA GLY A 482 -26.80 -12.25 -5.39
C GLY A 482 -26.09 -11.39 -6.45
N VAL A 483 -25.71 -11.99 -7.59
CA VAL A 483 -25.07 -11.31 -8.73
C VAL A 483 -25.97 -11.45 -9.96
N ASP A 484 -26.08 -10.40 -10.77
CA ASP A 484 -26.79 -10.47 -12.05
C ASP A 484 -26.08 -11.43 -13.03
N PRO A 485 -26.69 -12.55 -13.47
CA PRO A 485 -26.04 -13.46 -14.40
C PRO A 485 -25.67 -12.80 -15.73
N ALA A 486 -26.38 -11.74 -16.14
CA ALA A 486 -26.14 -11.05 -17.40
C ALA A 486 -24.82 -10.27 -17.45
N ILE A 487 -24.15 -10.08 -16.31
CA ILE A 487 -22.84 -9.40 -16.27
C ILE A 487 -21.67 -10.36 -16.25
N LEU A 488 -21.88 -11.63 -15.89
CA LEU A 488 -20.78 -12.59 -15.63
C LEU A 488 -19.96 -12.89 -16.88
N ASP A 489 -20.59 -12.89 -18.05
CA ASP A 489 -19.88 -12.83 -19.32
C ASP A 489 -19.86 -11.40 -19.83
N THR A 490 -18.69 -10.77 -19.81
CA THR A 490 -18.56 -9.36 -20.20
C THR A 490 -19.03 -9.11 -21.62
N ARG A 491 -19.04 -10.12 -22.50
CA ARG A 491 -19.56 -10.02 -23.87
C ARG A 491 -21.05 -9.67 -23.92
N ASP A 492 -21.82 -10.18 -22.96
CA ASP A 492 -23.27 -9.96 -22.89
C ASP A 492 -23.61 -8.50 -22.49
N THR A 493 -22.62 -7.73 -22.03
CA THR A 493 -22.76 -6.30 -21.71
C THR A 493 -22.48 -5.36 -22.88
N TYR A 494 -22.03 -5.89 -24.02
CA TYR A 494 -21.85 -5.13 -25.26
C TYR A 494 -23.11 -5.16 -26.12
N ALA A 495 -23.36 -4.06 -26.85
CA ALA A 495 -24.41 -4.06 -27.87
C ALA A 495 -24.07 -4.97 -29.06
N ASN A 496 -22.77 -5.18 -29.32
CA ASN A 496 -22.24 -6.03 -30.38
C ASN A 496 -21.00 -6.79 -29.86
N GLU A 497 -21.04 -8.13 -29.86
CA GLU A 497 -19.94 -8.98 -29.38
C GLU A 497 -18.62 -8.73 -30.13
N ALA A 498 -18.67 -8.29 -31.39
CA ALA A 498 -17.48 -7.96 -32.17
C ALA A 498 -16.67 -6.79 -31.57
N GLU A 499 -17.33 -5.85 -30.87
CA GLU A 499 -16.64 -4.76 -30.17
C GLU A 499 -15.86 -5.26 -28.96
N TRP A 500 -16.40 -6.25 -28.26
CA TRP A 500 -15.66 -6.94 -27.20
C TRP A 500 -14.46 -7.67 -27.78
N GLU A 501 -14.63 -8.37 -28.91
CA GLU A 501 -13.54 -9.13 -29.54
C GLU A 501 -12.36 -8.24 -29.94
N GLU A 502 -12.62 -7.07 -30.53
CA GLU A 502 -11.58 -6.10 -30.88
C GLU A 502 -10.79 -5.64 -29.65
N LYS A 503 -11.50 -5.22 -28.60
CA LYS A 503 -10.87 -4.78 -27.34
C LYS A 503 -10.15 -5.91 -26.62
N ALA A 504 -10.70 -7.13 -26.65
CA ALA A 504 -10.08 -8.30 -26.07
C ALA A 504 -8.75 -8.63 -26.74
N LYS A 505 -8.68 -8.53 -28.07
CA LYS A 505 -7.44 -8.72 -28.84
C LYS A 505 -6.39 -7.65 -28.55
N ASP A 506 -6.79 -6.39 -28.43
CA ASP A 506 -5.89 -5.31 -28.02
C ASP A 506 -5.34 -5.55 -26.61
N LEU A 507 -6.23 -5.83 -25.64
CA LEU A 507 -5.81 -6.09 -24.26
C LEU A 507 -4.90 -7.32 -24.16
N ALA A 508 -5.23 -8.42 -24.83
CA ALA A 508 -4.39 -9.62 -24.90
C ALA A 508 -3.00 -9.30 -25.47
N SER A 509 -2.92 -8.51 -26.55
CA SER A 509 -1.64 -8.07 -27.14
C SER A 509 -0.80 -7.27 -26.13
N ARG A 510 -1.44 -6.41 -25.33
CA ARG A 510 -0.77 -5.64 -24.27
C ARG A 510 -0.24 -6.52 -23.15
N PHE A 511 -1.00 -7.53 -22.72
CA PHE A 511 -0.54 -8.53 -21.76
C PHE A 511 0.69 -9.27 -22.27
N ILE A 512 0.63 -9.81 -23.49
CA ILE A 512 1.76 -10.52 -24.12
C ILE A 512 2.99 -9.62 -24.20
N LYS A 513 2.84 -8.39 -24.71
CA LYS A 513 3.92 -7.41 -24.81
C LYS A 513 4.51 -7.06 -23.44
N ASN A 514 3.66 -6.84 -22.43
CA ASN A 514 4.12 -6.54 -21.09
C ASN A 514 4.86 -7.74 -20.47
N PHE A 515 4.38 -8.96 -20.69
CA PHE A 515 4.90 -10.15 -20.03
C PHE A 515 6.29 -10.57 -20.52
N ALA A 516 6.67 -10.18 -21.74
CA ALA A 516 8.00 -10.41 -22.29
C ALA A 516 9.15 -10.01 -21.34
N LYS A 517 8.92 -9.00 -20.48
CA LYS A 517 9.90 -8.56 -19.48
C LYS A 517 10.21 -9.58 -18.38
N TYR A 518 9.34 -10.56 -18.18
CA TYR A 518 9.53 -11.62 -17.19
C TYR A 518 10.18 -12.88 -17.79
N GLU A 519 10.33 -12.95 -19.12
CA GLU A 519 10.90 -14.11 -19.83
C GLU A 519 12.43 -14.21 -19.74
N GLY A 520 13.08 -13.32 -18.98
CA GLY A 520 14.52 -13.35 -18.74
C GLY A 520 15.03 -14.57 -17.96
N ASN A 521 14.12 -15.38 -17.39
CA ASN A 521 14.44 -16.63 -16.71
C ASN A 521 13.44 -17.75 -17.09
N GLU A 522 13.80 -19.01 -16.77
CA GLU A 522 12.99 -20.19 -17.13
C GLU A 522 11.59 -20.20 -16.47
N ALA A 523 11.48 -19.66 -15.25
CA ALA A 523 10.19 -19.57 -14.57
C ALA A 523 9.21 -18.66 -15.32
N GLY A 524 9.68 -17.49 -15.79
CA GLY A 524 8.85 -16.58 -16.59
C GLY A 524 8.45 -17.17 -17.94
N LYS A 525 9.38 -17.80 -18.67
CA LYS A 525 9.08 -18.45 -19.96
C LYS A 525 7.99 -19.52 -19.84
N ALA A 526 8.01 -20.30 -18.76
CA ALA A 526 7.02 -21.35 -18.52
C ALA A 526 5.59 -20.81 -18.32
N LEU A 527 5.43 -19.54 -17.95
CA LEU A 527 4.14 -18.90 -17.68
C LEU A 527 3.49 -18.28 -18.94
N VAL A 528 4.21 -18.12 -20.05
CA VAL A 528 3.65 -17.51 -21.29
C VAL A 528 2.38 -18.23 -21.77
N LYS A 529 2.35 -19.57 -21.66
CA LYS A 529 1.19 -20.41 -22.03
C LYS A 529 -0.05 -20.19 -21.14
N ALA A 530 0.13 -19.60 -19.96
CA ALA A 530 -0.97 -19.29 -19.04
C ALA A 530 -1.56 -17.89 -19.27
N GLY A 531 -0.88 -17.06 -20.07
CA GLY A 531 -1.37 -15.77 -20.51
C GLY A 531 -2.34 -15.85 -21.69
N PRO A 532 -2.79 -14.68 -22.17
CA PRO A 532 -3.66 -14.61 -23.34
C PRO A 532 -3.02 -15.21 -24.60
N GLN A 533 -3.84 -15.82 -25.45
CA GLN A 533 -3.45 -16.44 -26.72
C GLN A 533 -4.22 -15.76 -27.87
N LEU A 534 -3.50 -15.32 -28.90
CA LEU A 534 -4.02 -14.60 -30.06
C LEU A 534 -3.93 -15.42 -31.35
#